data_AF-A0A661BQ33-F1
#
_entry.id   AF-A0A661BQ33-F1
#
_cell.length_a   1.000
_cell.length_b   1.000
_cell.length_c   1.000
_cell.angle_alpha   90.00
_cell.angle_beta   90.00
_cell.angle_gamma   90.00
#
_symmetry.space_group_name_H-M   'P 1'
#
loop_
_entity.id
_entity.type
_entity.pdbx_description
1 polymer ?
#
loop_
_entity_poly.entity_id
_entity_poly.type
_entity_poly.pdbx_seq_one_letter_code
_entity_poly.pdbx_strand_id
1 'polypeptide(L)'
;TYKDFPVDYEVCHQDLSSNFALKIHALLCRPYLKGRDWYDFNWYVKKGIKPNLPLLQAALIQDGPWSGEDLEINEDWLRDVLLKKISSIVWNEAAADVERFLNKIDKDSLRLWDKRFFTQKAENMFSNS
;
A
#
# COMPACT_ATOMS: atom_id res chain seq x y z
N THR A 1 9.28 46.33 -13.41
CA THR A 1 8.22 45.38 -13.06
C THR A 1 8.76 43.97 -13.20
N TYR A 2 9.38 43.43 -12.15
CA TYR A 2 9.78 42.04 -12.06
C TYR A 2 8.96 41.43 -10.93
N LYS A 3 8.16 40.42 -11.27
CA LYS A 3 7.26 39.74 -10.36
C LYS A 3 8.07 38.88 -9.39
N ASP A 4 7.79 39.00 -8.10
CA ASP A 4 8.21 38.06 -7.06
C ASP A 4 7.92 36.62 -7.49
N PHE A 5 8.96 35.78 -7.53
CA PHE A 5 8.92 34.32 -7.53
C PHE A 5 10.31 33.84 -7.04
N PRO A 6 10.42 32.75 -6.26
CA PRO A 6 9.53 31.60 -6.33
C PRO A 6 8.32 31.71 -5.42
N VAL A 7 7.14 31.34 -5.94
CA VAL A 7 6.06 30.82 -5.08
C VAL A 7 6.65 29.62 -4.39
N ASP A 8 6.71 29.70 -3.06
CA ASP A 8 6.92 28.56 -2.20
C ASP A 8 5.88 27.51 -2.63
N TYR A 9 6.32 26.55 -3.46
CA TYR A 9 5.61 25.31 -3.57
C TYR A 9 5.80 24.67 -2.21
N GLU A 10 4.82 24.87 -1.32
CA GLU A 10 4.50 23.85 -0.34
C GLU A 10 4.28 22.57 -1.16
N VAL A 11 5.35 21.81 -1.35
CA VAL A 11 5.22 20.37 -1.48
C VAL A 11 4.55 20.00 -0.17
N CYS A 12 3.21 19.99 -0.19
CA CYS A 12 2.39 19.53 0.89
C CYS A 12 2.83 18.09 1.10
N HIS A 13 3.81 17.91 1.99
CA HIS A 13 4.49 16.65 2.21
C HIS A 13 3.41 15.75 2.78
N GLN A 14 2.77 14.97 1.92
CA GLN A 14 1.89 13.91 2.37
C GLN A 14 2.70 13.08 3.35
N ASP A 15 2.22 13.05 4.59
CA ASP A 15 2.88 12.29 5.64
C ASP A 15 2.93 10.81 5.25
N LEU A 16 3.77 10.05 5.95
CA LEU A 16 3.96 8.63 5.65
C LEU A 16 2.64 7.84 5.73
N SER A 17 1.73 8.25 6.61
CA SER A 17 0.43 7.60 6.80
C SER A 17 -0.50 7.81 5.60
N SER A 18 -0.52 9.03 5.05
CA SER A 18 -1.31 9.44 3.90
C SER A 18 -0.76 8.83 2.61
N ASN A 19 0.56 8.84 2.43
CA ASN A 19 1.20 8.13 1.31
C ASN A 19 0.93 6.62 1.39
N PHE A 20 0.97 6.04 2.58
CA PHE A 20 0.64 4.63 2.75
C PHE A 20 -0.82 4.32 2.39
N ALA A 21 -1.77 5.18 2.76
CA ALA A 21 -3.17 5.06 2.34
C ALA A 21 -3.31 5.03 0.81
N LEU A 22 -2.65 5.94 0.09
CA LEU A 22 -2.68 5.95 -1.38
C LEU A 22 -2.00 4.72 -2.01
N LYS A 23 -0.97 4.18 -1.36
CA LYS A 23 -0.33 2.92 -1.78
C LYS A 23 -1.27 1.72 -1.59
N ILE A 24 -2.01 1.68 -0.49
CA ILE A 24 -3.04 0.65 -0.25
C ILE A 24 -4.16 0.77 -1.28
N HIS A 25 -4.63 2.00 -1.59
CA HIS A 25 -5.62 2.22 -2.64
C HIS A 25 -5.14 1.64 -3.99
N ALA A 26 -3.92 1.98 -4.42
CA ALA A 26 -3.36 1.41 -5.65
C ALA A 26 -3.26 -0.13 -5.60
N LEU A 27 -2.80 -0.68 -4.47
CA LEU A 27 -2.66 -2.13 -4.26
C LEU A 27 -4.01 -2.86 -4.39
N LEU A 28 -5.09 -2.26 -3.89
CA LEU A 28 -6.43 -2.84 -3.92
C LEU A 28 -7.11 -2.66 -5.29
N CYS A 29 -7.01 -1.47 -5.87
CA CYS A 29 -7.78 -1.05 -7.04
C CYS A 29 -7.14 -1.41 -8.39
N ARG A 30 -5.84 -1.70 -8.46
CA ARG A 30 -5.22 -2.12 -9.73
C ARG A 30 -5.85 -3.42 -10.27
N PRO A 31 -6.18 -3.47 -11.57
CA PRO A 31 -6.76 -4.67 -12.21
C PRO A 31 -5.71 -5.75 -12.52
N TYR A 32 -4.43 -5.46 -12.30
CA TYR A 32 -3.32 -6.38 -12.52
C TYR A 32 -2.40 -6.43 -11.30
N LEU A 33 -1.66 -7.53 -11.18
CA LEU A 33 -0.65 -7.70 -10.13
C LEU A 33 0.54 -6.77 -10.38
N LYS A 34 0.87 -5.94 -9.38
CA LYS A 34 2.07 -5.11 -9.37
C LYS A 34 2.91 -5.43 -8.14
N GLY A 35 4.05 -6.10 -8.34
CA GLY A 35 4.93 -6.51 -7.24
C GLY A 35 5.46 -5.32 -6.44
N ARG A 36 5.68 -4.17 -7.09
CA ARG A 36 6.14 -2.94 -6.43
C ARG A 36 5.21 -2.49 -5.30
N ASP A 37 3.90 -2.65 -5.47
CA ASP A 37 2.92 -2.22 -4.47
C ASP A 37 3.06 -3.07 -3.18
N TRP A 38 3.35 -4.37 -3.32
CA TRP A 38 3.62 -5.28 -2.20
C TRP A 38 4.98 -5.04 -1.54
N TYR A 39 5.97 -4.62 -2.32
CA TYR A 39 7.26 -4.19 -1.77
C TYR A 39 7.09 -2.95 -0.89
N ASP A 40 6.38 -1.95 -1.40
CA ASP A 40 6.06 -0.72 -0.65
C ASP A 40 5.24 -1.05 0.60
N PHE A 41 4.20 -1.88 0.49
CA PHE A 41 3.41 -2.35 1.64
C PHE A 41 4.28 -2.97 2.74
N ASN A 42 5.17 -3.90 2.40
CA ASN A 42 6.09 -4.51 3.36
C ASN A 42 7.04 -3.48 4.00
N TRP A 43 7.48 -2.47 3.24
CA TRP A 43 8.31 -1.39 3.75
C TRP A 43 7.58 -0.55 4.82
N TYR A 44 6.33 -0.16 4.57
CA TYR A 44 5.52 0.59 5.54
C TYR A 44 5.25 -0.23 6.81
N VAL A 45 4.85 -1.50 6.66
CA VAL A 45 4.59 -2.38 7.81
C VAL A 45 5.85 -2.61 8.64
N LYS A 46 7.03 -2.79 8.01
CA LYS A 46 8.32 -2.88 8.73
C LYS A 46 8.67 -1.62 9.51
N LYS A 47 8.17 -0.46 9.08
CA LYS A 47 8.37 0.83 9.76
C LYS A 47 7.32 1.12 10.84
N GLY A 48 6.34 0.23 11.03
CA GLY A 48 5.24 0.43 11.98
C GLY A 48 4.30 1.57 11.60
N ILE A 49 4.26 1.94 10.32
CA ILE A 49 3.38 3.02 9.85
C ILE A 49 1.97 2.46 9.64
N LYS A 50 0.97 3.12 10.21
CA LYS A 50 -0.46 2.85 9.94
C LYS A 50 -0.97 3.77 8.83
N PRO A 51 -1.85 3.30 7.94
CA PRO A 51 -2.41 4.13 6.87
C PRO A 51 -3.44 5.11 7.43
N ASN A 52 -3.58 6.26 6.77
CA ASN A 52 -4.64 7.22 7.05
C ASN A 52 -5.98 6.66 6.52
N LEU A 53 -6.79 6.06 7.40
CA LEU A 53 -8.04 5.41 7.01
C LEU A 53 -9.09 6.38 6.41
N PRO A 54 -9.31 7.60 6.97
CA PRO A 54 -10.19 8.58 6.32
C PRO A 54 -9.78 8.91 4.88
N LEU A 55 -8.47 9.07 4.63
CA LEU A 55 -7.97 9.33 3.28
C LEU A 55 -8.17 8.12 2.37
N LEU A 56 -7.89 6.91 2.86
CA LEU A 56 -8.10 5.68 2.12
C LEU A 56 -9.58 5.51 1.73
N GLN A 57 -10.50 5.75 2.66
CA GLN A 57 -11.94 5.70 2.40
C GLN A 57 -12.35 6.67 1.30
N ALA A 58 -11.94 7.93 1.40
CA ALA A 58 -12.24 8.93 0.38
C ALA A 58 -11.71 8.50 -1.00
N ALA A 59 -10.50 7.95 -1.07
CA ALA A 59 -9.92 7.46 -2.32
C ALA A 59 -10.68 6.25 -2.91
N LEU A 60 -11.09 5.30 -2.08
CA LEU A 60 -11.84 4.10 -2.52
C LEU A 60 -13.24 4.44 -3.04
N ILE A 61 -13.94 5.37 -2.39
CA ILE A 61 -15.27 5.83 -2.80
C ILE A 61 -15.17 6.67 -4.08
N GLN A 62 -14.08 7.43 -4.24
CA GLN A 62 -13.86 8.25 -5.42
C GLN A 62 -13.55 7.39 -6.66
N ASP A 63 -12.66 6.40 -6.52
CA ASP A 63 -12.20 5.59 -7.66
C ASP A 63 -11.82 4.16 -7.24
N GLY A 64 -12.14 3.20 -8.11
CA GLY A 64 -11.87 1.78 -7.90
C GLY A 64 -13.13 0.92 -7.81
N PRO A 65 -12.99 -0.34 -7.37
CA PRO A 65 -14.07 -1.32 -7.37
C PRO A 65 -15.29 -0.96 -6.52
N TRP A 66 -15.11 -0.05 -5.56
CA TRP A 66 -16.13 0.39 -4.61
C TRP A 66 -16.60 1.82 -4.85
N SER A 67 -16.34 2.37 -6.05
CA SER A 67 -16.70 3.75 -6.35
C SER A 67 -18.21 3.96 -6.25
N GLY A 68 -18.61 5.01 -5.53
CA GLY A 68 -20.02 5.34 -5.29
C GLY A 68 -20.74 4.47 -4.24
N GLU A 69 -20.05 3.54 -3.59
CA GLU A 69 -20.60 2.79 -2.45
C GLU A 69 -20.53 3.59 -1.15
N ASP A 70 -21.51 3.40 -0.27
CA ASP A 70 -21.48 3.90 1.10
C ASP A 70 -20.74 2.90 1.99
N LEU A 71 -19.41 2.99 1.99
CA LEU A 71 -18.52 2.11 2.76
C LEU A 71 -17.98 2.80 4.00
N GLU A 72 -18.13 2.14 5.14
CA GLU A 72 -17.42 2.47 6.36
C GLU A 72 -16.12 1.65 6.43
N ILE A 73 -14.99 2.34 6.25
CA ILE A 73 -13.66 1.71 6.25
C ILE A 73 -13.05 1.82 7.64
N ASN A 74 -12.90 0.68 8.31
CA ASN A 74 -12.18 0.55 9.57
C ASN A 74 -11.02 -0.45 9.46
N GLU A 75 -10.27 -0.64 10.55
CA GLU A 75 -9.11 -1.56 10.58
C GLU A 75 -9.51 -3.01 10.24
N ASP A 76 -10.67 -3.47 10.71
CA ASP A 76 -11.15 -4.85 10.47
C ASP A 76 -11.55 -5.06 9.01
N TRP A 77 -12.28 -4.11 8.42
CA TRP A 77 -12.62 -4.15 6.99
C TRP A 77 -11.34 -4.19 6.13
N LEU A 78 -10.37 -3.33 6.45
CA LEU A 78 -9.13 -3.26 5.69
C LEU A 78 -8.33 -4.56 5.83
N ARG A 79 -8.28 -5.14 7.03
CA ARG A 79 -7.68 -6.45 7.27
C ARG A 79 -8.30 -7.51 6.36
N ASP A 80 -9.62 -7.64 6.36
CA ASP A 80 -10.33 -8.65 5.58
C ASP A 80 -10.07 -8.50 4.08
N VAL A 81 -10.13 -7.28 3.56
CA VAL A 81 -9.91 -7.00 2.13
C VAL A 81 -8.47 -7.29 1.73
N LEU A 82 -7.48 -6.92 2.56
CA LEU A 82 -6.09 -7.27 2.34
C LEU A 82 -5.86 -8.78 2.35
N LEU A 83 -6.42 -9.51 3.32
CA LEU A 83 -6.28 -10.97 3.41
C LEU A 83 -6.90 -11.69 2.20
N LYS A 84 -8.04 -11.21 1.71
CA LYS A 84 -8.67 -11.70 0.47
C LYS A 84 -7.75 -11.45 -0.73
N LYS A 85 -7.20 -10.24 -0.87
CA LYS A 85 -6.27 -9.90 -1.97
C LYS A 85 -4.97 -10.73 -1.90
N ILE A 86 -4.37 -10.88 -0.71
CA ILE A 86 -3.18 -11.71 -0.48
C ILE A 86 -3.41 -13.16 -0.91
N SER A 87 -4.62 -13.67 -0.66
CA SER A 87 -5.01 -15.04 -0.97
C SER A 87 -5.18 -15.31 -2.47
N SER A 88 -5.43 -14.29 -3.29
CA SER A 88 -5.63 -14.44 -4.74
C SER A 88 -4.36 -14.28 -5.57
N ILE A 89 -3.22 -13.95 -4.95
CA ILE A 89 -1.98 -13.62 -5.65
C ILE A 89 -1.10 -14.85 -5.88
N VAL A 90 -0.57 -14.94 -7.10
CA VAL A 90 0.55 -15.82 -7.44
C VAL A 90 1.86 -15.13 -7.08
N TRP A 91 2.38 -15.39 -5.88
CA TRP A 91 3.49 -14.62 -5.28
C TRP A 91 4.82 -14.67 -6.05
N ASN A 92 5.07 -15.75 -6.79
CA ASN A 92 6.25 -15.86 -7.65
C ASN A 92 6.26 -14.77 -8.75
N GLU A 93 5.10 -14.41 -9.29
CA GLU A 93 4.98 -13.34 -10.29
C GLU A 93 5.18 -11.96 -9.66
N ALA A 94 4.66 -11.76 -8.44
CA ALA A 94 4.86 -10.52 -7.69
C ALA A 94 6.34 -10.28 -7.39
N ALA A 95 7.07 -11.32 -6.97
CA ALA A 95 8.50 -11.25 -6.69
C ALA A 95 9.30 -10.93 -7.98
N ALA A 96 8.95 -11.58 -9.10
CA ALA A 96 9.63 -11.37 -10.38
C ALA A 96 9.47 -9.93 -10.92
N ASP A 97 8.33 -9.26 -10.69
CA ASP A 97 8.11 -7.86 -11.14
C ASP A 97 9.13 -6.87 -10.54
N VAL A 98 9.57 -7.12 -9.30
CA VAL A 98 10.48 -6.22 -8.57
C VAL A 98 11.94 -6.65 -8.60
N GLU A 99 12.23 -7.94 -8.79
CA GLU A 99 13.58 -8.52 -8.66
C GLU A 99 14.65 -7.73 -9.41
N ARG A 100 14.40 -7.38 -10.68
CA ARG A 100 15.37 -6.67 -11.54
C ARG A 100 15.78 -5.28 -11.05
N PHE A 101 15.01 -4.68 -10.13
CA PHE A 101 15.25 -3.33 -9.60
C PHE A 101 15.92 -3.34 -8.22
N LEU A 102 16.12 -4.52 -7.62
CA LEU A 102 16.63 -4.66 -6.26
C LEU A 102 18.13 -4.94 -6.20
N ASN A 103 18.77 -4.47 -5.12
CA ASN A 103 20.12 -4.88 -4.78
C ASN A 103 20.16 -6.35 -4.33
N LYS A 104 21.35 -6.92 -4.17
CA LYS A 104 21.51 -8.35 -3.83
C LYS A 104 20.82 -8.74 -2.51
N ILE A 105 20.89 -7.89 -1.49
CA ILE A 105 20.30 -8.16 -0.16
C ILE A 105 18.76 -8.16 -0.25
N ASP A 106 18.20 -7.18 -0.96
CA ASP A 106 16.75 -7.07 -1.12
C ASP A 106 16.19 -8.18 -2.01
N LYS A 107 16.95 -8.67 -2.99
CA LYS A 107 16.61 -9.86 -3.78
C LYS A 107 16.48 -11.12 -2.93
N ASP A 108 17.40 -11.33 -1.99
CA ASP A 108 17.32 -12.48 -1.09
C ASP A 108 16.05 -12.41 -0.21
N SER A 109 15.60 -11.21 0.14
CA SER A 109 14.35 -11.02 0.88
C SER A 109 13.09 -11.43 0.09
N LEU A 110 13.15 -11.45 -1.24
CA LEU A 110 12.05 -11.91 -2.10
C LEU A 110 11.77 -13.40 -1.95
N ARG A 111 12.74 -14.20 -1.48
CA ARG A 111 12.54 -15.64 -1.24
C ARG A 111 11.52 -15.92 -0.13
N LEU A 112 11.25 -14.92 0.71
CA LEU A 112 10.25 -14.99 1.76
C LEU A 112 8.85 -14.61 1.27
N TRP A 113 8.70 -14.16 0.03
CA TRP A 113 7.42 -13.71 -0.49
C TRP A 113 6.52 -14.91 -0.78
N ASP A 114 5.58 -15.12 0.13
CA ASP A 114 4.48 -16.05 -0.04
C ASP A 114 3.22 -15.51 0.65
N LYS A 115 2.14 -16.26 0.50
CA LYS A 115 0.86 -15.95 1.15
C LYS A 115 1.02 -15.79 2.67
N ARG A 116 1.76 -16.70 3.31
CA ARG A 116 1.92 -16.72 4.77
C ARG A 116 2.64 -15.47 5.28
N PHE A 117 3.70 -15.06 4.59
CA PHE A 117 4.50 -13.88 4.93
C PHE A 117 3.65 -12.62 4.87
N PHE A 118 2.91 -12.40 3.78
CA PHE A 118 2.08 -11.20 3.65
C PHE A 118 0.84 -11.23 4.53
N THR A 119 0.25 -12.41 4.79
CA THR A 119 -0.79 -12.56 5.81
C THR A 119 -0.26 -12.09 7.16
N GLN A 120 0.91 -12.57 7.61
CA GLN A 120 1.49 -12.12 8.88
C GLN A 120 1.74 -10.61 8.91
N LYS A 121 2.16 -10.01 7.78
CA LYS A 121 2.36 -8.56 7.68
C LYS A 121 1.05 -7.79 7.82
N ALA A 122 -0.02 -8.24 7.17
CA ALA A 122 -1.33 -7.65 7.29
C ALA A 122 -1.86 -7.75 8.73
N GLU A 123 -1.74 -8.91 9.37
CA GLU A 123 -2.15 -9.10 10.77
C GLU A 123 -1.38 -8.17 11.73
N ASN A 124 -0.05 -8.13 11.60
CA ASN A 124 0.82 -7.32 12.46
C ASN A 124 0.53 -5.82 12.39
N MET A 125 0.02 -5.33 11.24
CA MET A 125 -0.34 -3.92 11.07
C MET A 125 -1.42 -3.46 12.07
N PHE A 126 -2.25 -4.39 12.52
CA PHE A 126 -3.41 -4.13 13.38
C PHE A 126 -3.32 -4.77 14.77
N SER A 127 -2.40 -5.71 15.00
CA SER A 127 -2.23 -6.38 16.30
C SER A 127 -1.40 -5.60 17.33
N ASN A 128 -0.75 -4.50 16.94
CA ASN A 128 -0.01 -3.63 17.86
C ASN A 128 -0.80 -2.34 18.11
N SER A 129 -1.70 -2.41 19.11
CA SER A 129 -2.34 -1.27 19.77
C SER A 129 -2.18 -1.44 21.27
#